data_AF-A0A7X7HUD4-F1
#
_entry.id   AF-A0A7X7HUD4-F1
#
_cell.length_a   1.000
_cell.length_b   1.000
_cell.length_c   1.000
_cell.angle_alpha   90.00
_cell.angle_beta   90.00
_cell.angle_gamma   90.00
#
_symmetry.space_group_name_H-M   'P 1'
#
loop_
_entity.id
_entity.type
_entity.pdbx_description
1 polymer ?
#
loop_
_entity_poly.entity_id
_entity_poly.type
_entity_poly.pdbx_seq_one_letter_code
_entity_poly.pdbx_strand_id
1 'polypeptide(L)'
;MSDAKRPDRNLAMELVRVTEAAALAAGRWVGRGDKNGGDGAAVDAMRSLISTVEMDGVVVIGEGEKDEAPMLYNGEKVGTGEGPAVDVAVDPIDGTRLM
;
A
#
# COMPACT_ATOMS: atom_id res chain seq x y z
N MET A 1 -27.02 14.26 -4.61
CA MET A 1 -25.68 13.80 -5.01
C MET A 1 -24.75 14.32 -3.93
N SER A 2 -24.21 13.42 -3.10
CA SER A 2 -23.28 13.82 -2.04
C SER A 2 -22.05 14.47 -2.68
N ASP A 3 -21.61 15.57 -2.10
CA ASP A 3 -20.39 16.26 -2.50
C ASP A 3 -19.23 15.30 -2.20
N ALA A 4 -18.64 14.70 -3.24
CA ALA A 4 -17.54 13.77 -3.07
C ALA A 4 -16.36 14.55 -2.47
N LYS A 5 -15.98 14.20 -1.23
CA LYS A 5 -14.83 14.82 -0.55
C LYS A 5 -13.63 14.67 -1.49
N ARG A 6 -12.96 15.78 -1.79
CA ARG A 6 -11.80 15.76 -2.69
C ARG A 6 -10.54 15.40 -1.90
N PRO A 7 -9.58 14.69 -2.52
CA PRO A 7 -8.23 14.56 -1.97
C PRO A 7 -7.63 15.91 -1.59
N ASP A 8 -6.99 15.96 -0.43
CA ASP A 8 -6.30 17.16 0.05
C ASP A 8 -4.83 16.86 0.39
N ARG A 9 -4.14 17.89 0.93
CA ARG A 9 -2.71 17.78 1.26
C ARG A 9 -2.43 16.79 2.38
N ASN A 10 -3.37 16.54 3.29
CA ASN A 10 -3.17 15.61 4.39
C ASN A 10 -3.14 14.18 3.87
N LEU A 11 -4.04 13.81 2.96
CA LEU A 11 -4.02 12.50 2.30
C LEU A 11 -2.65 12.23 1.64
N ALA A 12 -2.11 13.22 0.92
CA ALA A 12 -0.78 13.08 0.31
C ALA A 12 0.32 12.81 1.37
N MET A 13 0.28 13.51 2.50
CA MET A 13 1.26 13.31 3.58
C MET A 13 1.10 11.97 4.30
N GLU A 14 -0.12 11.43 4.38
CA GLU A 14 -0.36 10.09 4.92
C GLU A 14 0.21 9.02 3.99
N LEU A 15 0.03 9.16 2.67
CA LEU A 15 0.58 8.21 1.69
C LEU A 15 2.12 8.25 1.64
N VAL A 16 2.76 9.38 1.92
CA VAL A 16 4.23 9.44 2.13
C VAL A 16 4.65 8.52 3.28
N ARG A 17 3.91 8.52 4.40
CA ARG A 17 4.24 7.66 5.54
C ARG A 17 4.05 6.19 5.20
N VAL A 18 3.04 5.86 4.39
CA VAL A 18 2.80 4.50 3.89
C VAL A 18 4.01 3.97 3.13
N THR A 19 4.55 4.75 2.20
CA THR A 19 5.74 4.34 1.43
C THR A 19 7.01 4.33 2.27
N GLU A 20 7.19 5.27 3.21
CA GLU A 20 8.30 5.26 4.17
C GLU A 20 8.30 3.99 5.03
N ALA A 21 7.13 3.58 5.54
CA ALA A 21 7.01 2.37 6.35
C ALA A 21 7.38 1.11 5.55
N ALA A 22 6.89 0.99 4.31
CA ALA A 22 7.24 -0.11 3.41
C ALA A 22 8.75 -0.14 3.13
N ALA A 23 9.34 1.00 2.77
CA ALA A 23 10.77 1.10 2.49
C ALA A 23 11.65 0.79 3.71
N LEU A 24 11.27 1.24 4.91
CA LEU A 24 12.00 0.93 6.15
C LEU A 24 11.90 -0.54 6.55
N ALA A 25 10.76 -1.19 6.26
CA ALA A 25 10.59 -2.62 6.49
C ALA A 25 11.45 -3.44 5.50
N ALA A 26 11.35 -3.13 4.21
CA ALA A 26 12.14 -3.74 3.14
C ALA A 26 13.65 -3.53 3.32
N GLY A 27 14.07 -2.32 3.70
CA GLY A 27 15.48 -1.92 3.78
C GLY A 27 16.33 -2.80 4.69
N ARG A 28 15.71 -3.49 5.67
CA ARG A 28 16.39 -4.44 6.56
C ARG A 28 16.85 -5.71 5.84
N TRP A 29 16.27 -6.01 4.68
CA TRP A 29 16.51 -7.20 3.87
C TRP A 29 17.51 -6.98 2.74
N VAL A 30 17.93 -5.74 2.52
CA VAL A 30 18.92 -5.40 1.49
C VAL A 30 20.23 -6.17 1.72
N GLY A 31 20.74 -6.81 0.67
CA GLY A 31 21.97 -7.61 0.66
C GLY A 31 21.83 -9.02 1.25
N ARG A 32 20.62 -9.44 1.66
CA ARG A 32 20.41 -10.78 2.26
C ARG A 32 20.16 -11.89 1.24
N GLY A 33 19.87 -11.55 -0.02
CA GLY A 33 19.48 -12.52 -1.04
C GLY A 33 18.11 -13.16 -0.80
N ASP A 34 17.33 -12.67 0.16
CA ASP A 34 15.98 -13.12 0.47
C ASP A 34 14.94 -12.11 0.00
N LYS A 35 14.68 -12.15 -1.32
CA LYS A 35 13.72 -11.26 -1.98
C LYS A 35 12.29 -11.40 -1.43
N ASN A 36 11.87 -12.62 -1.09
CA ASN A 36 10.49 -12.90 -0.68
C ASN A 36 10.26 -12.40 0.75
N GLY A 37 11.26 -12.53 1.63
CA GLY A 37 11.21 -11.98 2.98
C GLY A 37 11.17 -10.44 2.98
N GLY A 38 11.95 -9.81 2.11
CA GLY A 38 11.92 -8.35 1.93
C GLY A 38 10.58 -7.85 1.41
N ASP A 39 10.06 -8.50 0.37
CA ASP A 39 8.79 -8.18 -0.26
C ASP A 39 7.61 -8.32 0.71
N GLY A 40 7.51 -9.47 1.40
CA GLY A 40 6.51 -9.68 2.42
C GLY A 40 6.56 -8.63 3.54
N ALA A 41 7.75 -8.23 3.98
CA ALA A 41 7.90 -7.19 4.99
C ALA A 41 7.38 -5.83 4.52
N ALA A 42 7.55 -5.47 3.25
CA ALA A 42 7.02 -4.24 2.68
C ALA A 42 5.50 -4.29 2.52
N VAL A 43 4.97 -5.40 1.99
CA VAL A 43 3.52 -5.63 1.84
C VAL A 43 2.83 -5.49 3.19
N ASP A 44 3.34 -6.15 4.23
CA ASP A 44 2.77 -6.13 5.59
C ASP A 44 2.75 -4.70 6.17
N ALA A 45 3.86 -3.97 6.03
CA ALA A 45 4.01 -2.61 6.54
C ALA A 45 3.10 -1.63 5.79
N MET A 46 3.10 -1.71 4.46
CA MET A 46 2.23 -0.90 3.59
C MET A 46 0.76 -1.17 3.91
N ARG A 47 0.35 -2.44 3.97
CA ARG A 47 -1.05 -2.82 4.21
C ARG A 47 -1.55 -2.37 5.57
N SER A 48 -0.72 -2.48 6.59
CA SER A 48 -1.03 -2.04 7.94
C SER A 48 -1.23 -0.53 7.99
N LEU A 49 -0.32 0.26 7.41
CA LEU A 49 -0.38 1.71 7.52
C LEU A 49 -1.41 2.33 6.57
N ILE A 50 -1.59 1.78 5.36
CA ILE A 50 -2.62 2.26 4.42
C ILE A 50 -4.04 2.05 4.98
N SER A 51 -4.23 1.10 5.91
CA SER A 51 -5.52 0.88 6.58
C SER A 51 -5.94 2.03 7.51
N THR A 52 -5.00 2.88 7.95
CA THR A 52 -5.27 3.98 8.88
C THR A 52 -5.49 5.32 8.18
N VAL A 53 -5.35 5.37 6.86
CA VAL A 53 -5.47 6.59 6.04
C VAL A 53 -6.94 6.97 5.91
N GLU A 54 -7.26 8.26 6.03
CA GLU A 54 -8.64 8.77 5.85
C GLU A 54 -9.02 8.82 4.36
N MET A 55 -9.35 7.65 3.79
CA MET A 55 -9.89 7.47 2.45
C MET A 55 -10.84 6.26 2.34
N ASP A 56 -11.72 6.25 1.34
CA ASP A 56 -12.42 5.05 0.83
C ASP A 56 -11.67 4.58 -0.42
N GLY A 57 -10.57 3.86 -0.19
CA GLY A 57 -9.68 3.40 -1.25
C GLY A 57 -10.04 2.02 -1.78
N VAL A 58 -9.88 1.82 -3.08
CA VAL A 58 -9.95 0.51 -3.74
C VAL A 58 -8.64 0.26 -4.47
N VAL A 59 -7.98 -0.86 -4.18
CA VAL A 59 -6.81 -1.29 -4.94
C VAL A 59 -7.25 -1.69 -6.34
N VAL A 60 -6.84 -0.97 -7.37
CA VAL A 60 -7.13 -1.28 -8.78
C VAL A 60 -5.94 -1.94 -9.49
N ILE A 61 -4.74 -1.73 -8.94
CA ILE A 61 -3.49 -2.40 -9.34
C ILE A 61 -2.75 -2.72 -8.05
N GLY A 62 -2.50 -3.99 -7.78
CA GLY A 62 -1.74 -4.42 -6.61
C GLY A 62 -0.90 -5.67 -6.87
N GLU A 63 -0.63 -6.44 -5.81
CA GLU A 63 0.27 -7.60 -5.81
C GLU A 63 -0.22 -8.76 -6.69
N GLY A 64 -1.50 -8.76 -7.05
CA GLY A 64 -2.11 -9.75 -7.92
C GLY A 64 -3.61 -9.87 -7.69
N GLU A 65 -4.18 -10.96 -8.21
CA GLU A 65 -5.56 -11.33 -7.94
C GLU A 65 -5.70 -11.88 -6.50
N LYS A 66 -6.92 -11.81 -5.93
CA LYS A 66 -7.19 -12.22 -4.54
C LYS A 66 -6.76 -13.65 -4.21
N ASP A 67 -6.79 -14.54 -5.18
CA ASP A 67 -6.41 -15.95 -5.01
C ASP A 67 -4.87 -16.15 -5.00
N GLU A 68 -4.12 -15.17 -5.51
CA GLU A 68 -2.66 -15.21 -5.66
C GLU A 68 -1.95 -14.32 -4.62
N ALA A 69 -2.61 -13.25 -4.17
CA ALA A 69 -2.10 -12.29 -3.20
C ALA A 69 -3.02 -12.19 -1.97
N PRO A 70 -2.53 -12.52 -0.76
CA PRO A 70 -3.34 -12.48 0.46
C PRO A 70 -3.68 -11.05 0.93
N MET A 71 -2.87 -10.07 0.52
CA MET A 71 -2.99 -8.64 0.86
C MET A 71 -2.63 -7.80 -0.37
N LEU A 72 -3.16 -6.59 -0.42
CA LEU A 72 -3.01 -5.62 -1.50
C LEU A 72 -3.41 -6.18 -2.87
N TYR A 73 -4.47 -6.99 -2.91
CA TYR A 73 -4.98 -7.60 -4.14
C TYR A 73 -5.95 -6.66 -4.89
N ASN A 74 -6.16 -6.91 -6.18
CA ASN A 74 -7.11 -6.16 -7.00
C ASN A 74 -8.55 -6.26 -6.44
N GLY A 75 -9.15 -5.11 -6.15
CA GLY A 75 -10.46 -4.96 -5.52
C GLY A 75 -10.43 -4.90 -4.00
N GLU A 76 -9.27 -4.94 -3.35
CA GLU A 76 -9.18 -4.78 -1.90
C GLU A 76 -9.58 -3.36 -1.45
N LYS A 77 -10.35 -3.30 -0.36
CA LYS A 77 -10.70 -2.05 0.32
C LYS A 77 -9.58 -1.63 1.30
N VAL A 78 -9.11 -0.40 1.14
CA VAL A 78 -8.01 0.19 1.92
C VAL A 78 -8.39 1.59 2.42
N GLY A 79 -7.69 2.07 3.44
CA GLY A 79 -8.11 3.24 4.22
C GLY A 79 -9.17 2.89 5.27
N THR A 80 -9.61 3.92 5.98
CA THR A 80 -10.62 3.82 7.04
C THR A 80 -12.05 3.67 6.50
N GLY A 81 -12.26 3.89 5.20
CA GLY A 81 -13.59 3.94 4.57
C GLY A 81 -14.27 5.31 4.69
N GLU A 82 -13.67 6.23 5.46
CA GLU A 82 -14.07 7.62 5.56
C GLU A 82 -13.13 8.47 4.73
N GLY A 83 -13.64 9.42 3.94
CA GLY A 83 -12.79 10.34 3.17
C GLY A 83 -13.10 10.37 1.67
N PRO A 84 -12.16 10.87 0.84
CA PRO A 84 -12.30 10.83 -0.61
C PRO A 84 -12.34 9.37 -1.11
N ALA A 85 -13.20 9.11 -2.09
CA ALA A 85 -13.18 7.86 -2.85
C ALA A 85 -12.00 7.89 -3.84
N VAL A 86 -11.13 6.90 -3.77
CA VAL A 86 -9.91 6.86 -4.59
C VAL A 86 -9.63 5.45 -5.13
N ASP A 87 -9.15 5.40 -6.36
CA ASP A 87 -8.53 4.22 -6.93
C ASP A 87 -7.04 4.22 -6.55
N VAL A 88 -6.54 3.10 -6.04
CA VAL A 88 -5.20 2.95 -5.49
C VAL A 88 -4.41 1.97 -6.36
N ALA A 89 -3.24 2.40 -6.82
CA ALA A 89 -2.23 1.50 -7.36
C ALA A 89 -1.13 1.35 -6.30
N VAL A 90 -0.71 0.12 -6.02
CA VAL A 90 0.34 -0.18 -5.05
C VAL A 90 1.40 -1.07 -5.67
N ASP A 91 2.64 -0.81 -5.27
CA ASP A 91 3.81 -1.65 -5.50
C ASP A 91 4.71 -1.43 -4.26
N PRO A 92 4.64 -2.30 -3.24
CA PRO A 92 5.43 -2.17 -2.02
C PRO A 92 6.94 -2.23 -2.30
N ILE A 93 7.38 -2.98 -3.32
CA ILE A 93 8.77 -3.06 -3.77
C ILE A 93 8.87 -3.22 -5.30
N ASP A 94 9.12 -2.11 -5.97
CA ASP A 94 9.59 -2.16 -7.35
C ASP A 94 11.04 -2.67 -7.39
N GLY A 95 11.22 -3.87 -7.97
CA GLY A 95 12.54 -4.45 -8.19
C GLY A 95 13.06 -5.30 -7.02
N THR A 96 12.27 -6.24 -6.52
CA THR A 96 12.66 -7.19 -5.44
C THR A 96 13.99 -7.94 -5.64
N ARG A 97 14.48 -8.06 -6.88
CA ARG A 97 15.80 -8.65 -7.20
C ARG A 97 17.00 -7.72 -6.97
N LEU A 98 16.76 -6.43 -6.79
CA LEU A 98 17.78 -5.41 -6.53
C LEU A 98 18.01 -5.19 -5.02
N MET A 99 17.16 -5.80 -4.19
CA MET A 99 17.34 -5.82 -2.73
C MET A 99 18.52 -6.70 -2.33
#